data_AF-A0A524CTV4-F1
#
_entry.id   AF-A0A524CTV4-F1
#
_cell.length_a   1.000
_cell.length_b   1.000
_cell.length_c   1.000
_cell.angle_alpha   90.00
_cell.angle_beta   90.00
_cell.angle_gamma   90.00
#
_symmetry.space_group_name_H-M   'P 1'
#
loop_
_entity.id
_entity.type
_entity.pdbx_description
1 polymer ?
#
loop_
_entity_poly.entity_id
_entity_poly.type
_entity_poly.pdbx_seq_one_letter_code
_entity_poly.pdbx_strand_id
1 'polypeptide(L)'
;MCASRKQAIRVVVAVILGLFVLFAASVLAVIVSQFVPDTLGLLGEMGFLTHTGMLTLSTILIWLLTKDNVSHYGFRRPFDCDWTRVILLSIVTGLLVASIRTAVMGGEDGTIEDYFGIQIIIGVWAYASIAEEFLTRGLIQGYLEPLTEPDVTSSENRISIPVLVGALFFALMHFAMVTLGLSITSVVATVVSAFFMGIIAGHYREKTGSLVPPILVHMLFNITGSIVFFLSGLL
;
A
#
# COMPACT_ATOMS: atom_id res chain seq x y z
N MET A 1 23.09 6.27 -24.14
CA MET A 1 21.97 7.24 -24.00
C MET A 1 20.58 6.67 -24.33
N CYS A 2 20.43 5.69 -25.24
CA CYS A 2 19.08 5.18 -25.60
C CYS A 2 18.42 4.30 -24.50
N ALA A 3 19.22 3.54 -23.73
CA ALA A 3 18.73 2.67 -22.66
C ALA A 3 18.11 3.46 -21.48
N SER A 4 18.79 4.50 -20.98
CA SER A 4 18.30 5.32 -19.86
C SER A 4 16.99 6.04 -20.18
N ARG A 5 16.82 6.50 -21.42
CA ARG A 5 15.56 7.13 -21.87
C ARG A 5 14.38 6.16 -21.82
N LYS A 6 14.57 4.91 -22.26
CA LYS A 6 13.51 3.89 -22.21
C LYS A 6 13.14 3.52 -20.77
N GLN A 7 14.12 3.48 -19.87
CA GLN A 7 13.88 3.24 -18.44
C GLN A 7 13.09 4.39 -17.81
N ALA A 8 13.48 5.64 -18.06
CA ALA A 8 12.76 6.81 -17.57
C ALA A 8 11.30 6.86 -18.08
N ILE A 9 11.08 6.56 -19.36
CA ILE A 9 9.72 6.48 -19.93
C ILE A 9 8.88 5.42 -19.19
N ARG A 10 9.43 4.24 -18.90
CA ARG A 10 8.70 3.21 -18.15
C ARG A 10 8.32 3.67 -16.74
N VAL A 11 9.22 4.33 -16.02
CA VAL A 11 8.93 4.91 -14.71
C VAL A 11 7.79 5.92 -14.79
N VAL A 12 7.85 6.84 -15.76
CA VAL A 12 6.80 7.84 -15.98
C VAL A 12 5.46 7.16 -16.28
N VAL A 13 5.44 6.15 -17.15
CA VAL A 13 4.21 5.40 -17.48
C VAL A 13 3.65 4.70 -16.25
N ALA A 14 4.48 4.05 -15.43
CA ALA A 14 4.02 3.39 -14.22
C ALA A 14 3.36 4.38 -13.23
N VAL A 15 3.98 5.56 -13.04
CA VAL A 15 3.40 6.62 -12.21
C VAL A 15 2.08 7.13 -12.78
N ILE A 16 1.99 7.34 -14.09
CA ILE A 16 0.74 7.76 -14.75
C ILE A 16 -0.36 6.71 -14.58
N LEU A 17 -0.04 5.42 -14.73
CA LEU A 17 -0.99 4.32 -14.49
C LEU A 17 -1.50 4.34 -13.05
N GLY A 18 -0.59 4.51 -12.08
CA GLY A 18 -0.94 4.62 -10.68
C GLY A 18 -1.86 5.82 -10.39
N LEU A 19 -1.50 7.01 -10.87
CA LEU A 19 -2.29 8.22 -10.71
C LEU A 19 -3.66 8.10 -11.39
N PHE A 20 -3.72 7.47 -12.56
CA PHE A 20 -4.97 7.18 -13.25
C PHE A 20 -5.89 6.31 -12.38
N VAL A 21 -5.37 5.22 -11.80
CA VAL A 21 -6.17 4.35 -10.93
C VAL A 21 -6.67 5.11 -9.70
N LEU A 22 -5.80 5.87 -9.02
CA LEU A 22 -6.20 6.66 -7.85
C LEU A 22 -7.31 7.65 -8.19
N PHE A 23 -7.10 8.46 -9.23
CA PHE A 23 -8.06 9.47 -9.64
C PHE A 23 -9.38 8.85 -10.08
N ALA A 24 -9.35 7.84 -10.94
CA ALA A 24 -10.54 7.17 -11.43
C ALA A 24 -11.30 6.45 -10.31
N ALA A 25 -10.60 5.78 -9.39
CA ALA A 25 -11.22 5.13 -8.23
C ALA A 25 -11.91 6.14 -7.31
N SER A 26 -11.27 7.28 -7.02
CA SER A 26 -11.88 8.34 -6.22
C SER A 26 -13.09 8.97 -6.89
N VAL A 27 -13.03 9.25 -8.21
CA VAL A 27 -14.17 9.78 -8.96
C VAL A 27 -15.33 8.78 -8.98
N LEU A 28 -15.06 7.51 -9.24
CA LEU A 28 -16.07 6.46 -9.21
C LEU A 28 -16.69 6.33 -7.82
N ALA A 29 -15.90 6.40 -6.75
CA ALA A 29 -16.40 6.37 -5.39
C ALA A 29 -17.38 7.53 -5.11
N VAL A 30 -17.05 8.74 -5.54
CA VAL A 30 -17.92 9.92 -5.40
C VAL A 30 -19.21 9.80 -6.22
N ILE A 31 -19.14 9.25 -7.44
CA ILE A 31 -20.34 9.06 -8.26
C ILE A 31 -21.22 7.98 -7.64
N VAL A 32 -20.65 6.83 -7.29
CA VAL A 32 -21.40 5.69 -6.77
C VAL A 32 -22.04 6.00 -5.41
N SER A 33 -21.36 6.76 -4.54
CA SER A 33 -21.92 7.13 -3.24
C SER A 33 -23.20 7.97 -3.33
N GLN A 34 -23.47 8.65 -4.45
CA GLN A 34 -24.73 9.37 -4.66
C GLN A 34 -25.93 8.43 -4.88
N PHE A 35 -25.68 7.16 -5.22
CA PHE A 35 -26.71 6.18 -5.57
C PHE A 35 -26.83 5.02 -4.59
N VAL A 36 -25.88 4.88 -3.67
CA VAL A 36 -25.87 3.79 -2.68
C VAL A 36 -26.51 4.29 -1.39
N PRO A 37 -27.56 3.62 -0.88
CA PRO A 37 -28.11 3.94 0.44
C PRO A 37 -27.08 3.70 1.54
N ASP A 38 -27.15 4.47 2.64
CA ASP A 38 -26.28 4.46 3.85
C ASP A 38 -26.10 3.09 4.57
N THR A 39 -26.61 2.02 3.97
CA THR A 39 -26.54 0.62 4.39
C THR A 39 -25.14 0.00 4.35
N LEU A 40 -24.15 0.64 3.72
CA LEU A 40 -22.75 0.16 3.69
C LEU A 40 -21.93 0.62 4.91
N GLY A 41 -22.58 1.21 5.92
CA GLY A 41 -21.96 1.74 7.14
C GLY A 41 -20.97 0.81 7.85
N LEU A 42 -21.00 -0.51 7.61
CA LEU A 42 -20.04 -1.50 8.12
C LEU A 42 -18.61 -1.40 7.55
N LEU A 43 -18.37 -0.69 6.44
CA LEU A 43 -17.04 -0.63 5.82
C LEU A 43 -16.52 0.80 5.58
N GLY A 44 -17.28 1.82 6.01
CA GLY A 44 -16.99 3.22 5.70
C GLY A 44 -17.14 3.48 4.19
N GLU A 45 -18.31 3.94 3.77
CA GLU A 45 -18.78 3.85 2.38
C GLU A 45 -17.78 4.40 1.35
N MET A 46 -17.25 5.60 1.59
CA MET A 46 -16.28 6.23 0.68
C MET A 46 -14.94 5.50 0.63
N GLY A 47 -14.45 5.02 1.78
CA GLY A 47 -13.22 4.25 1.86
C GLY A 47 -13.37 2.93 1.11
N PHE A 48 -14.44 2.18 1.40
CA PHE A 48 -14.72 0.92 0.74
C PHE A 48 -14.86 1.06 -0.78
N LEU A 49 -15.62 2.05 -1.27
CA LEU A 49 -15.80 2.30 -2.69
C LEU A 49 -14.49 2.68 -3.38
N THR A 50 -13.66 3.51 -2.74
CA THR A 50 -12.35 3.90 -3.29
C THR A 50 -11.44 2.67 -3.42
N HIS A 51 -11.31 1.86 -2.36
CA HIS A 51 -10.50 0.64 -2.41
C HIS A 51 -11.04 -0.40 -3.39
N THR A 52 -12.37 -0.51 -3.54
CA THR A 52 -13.00 -1.34 -4.58
C THR A 52 -12.59 -0.87 -5.97
N GLY A 53 -12.73 0.42 -6.25
CA GLY A 53 -12.30 1.02 -7.52
C GLY A 53 -10.82 0.78 -7.79
N MET A 54 -9.95 0.99 -6.79
CA MET A 54 -8.51 0.75 -6.91
C MET A 54 -8.21 -0.71 -7.23
N LEU A 55 -8.79 -1.66 -6.50
CA LEU A 55 -8.57 -3.09 -6.69
C LEU A 55 -9.05 -3.54 -8.07
N THR A 56 -10.26 -3.14 -8.46
CA THR A 56 -10.86 -3.51 -9.75
C THR A 56 -10.08 -2.93 -10.92
N LEU A 57 -9.80 -1.62 -10.91
CA LEU A 57 -9.07 -0.96 -11.99
C LEU A 57 -7.62 -1.48 -12.10
N SER A 58 -6.94 -1.70 -10.96
CA SER A 58 -5.60 -2.29 -10.96
C SER A 58 -5.62 -3.68 -11.56
N THR A 59 -6.58 -4.52 -11.17
CA THR A 59 -6.71 -5.89 -11.71
C THR A 59 -6.97 -5.87 -13.21
N ILE A 60 -7.85 -4.99 -13.70
CA ILE A 60 -8.13 -4.83 -15.13
C ILE A 60 -6.87 -4.39 -15.88
N LEU A 61 -6.17 -3.36 -15.39
CA LEU A 61 -4.95 -2.87 -16.04
C LEU A 61 -3.85 -3.92 -16.04
N ILE A 62 -3.67 -4.63 -14.93
CA ILE A 62 -2.74 -5.77 -14.87
C ILE A 62 -3.10 -6.78 -15.96
N TRP A 63 -4.36 -7.20 -16.06
CA TRP A 63 -4.82 -8.16 -17.06
C TRP A 63 -4.55 -7.68 -18.49
N LEU A 64 -4.85 -6.41 -18.80
CA LEU A 64 -4.61 -5.81 -20.12
C LEU A 64 -3.12 -5.70 -20.46
N LEU A 65 -2.26 -5.44 -19.48
CA LEU A 65 -0.81 -5.26 -19.68
C LEU A 65 -0.04 -6.58 -19.68
N THR A 66 -0.65 -7.66 -19.19
CA THR A 66 0.04 -8.91 -18.88
C THR A 66 0.57 -9.65 -20.10
N LYS A 67 -0.02 -9.48 -21.29
CA LYS A 67 0.38 -10.16 -22.55
C LYS A 67 0.86 -11.61 -22.31
N ASP A 68 0.06 -12.38 -21.56
CA ASP A 68 0.18 -13.82 -21.27
C ASP A 68 0.98 -14.28 -20.03
N ASN A 69 1.59 -13.39 -19.23
CA ASN A 69 2.31 -13.81 -18.01
C ASN A 69 2.00 -12.99 -16.75
N VAL A 70 0.90 -13.34 -16.05
CA VAL A 70 0.45 -12.65 -14.81
C VAL A 70 1.48 -12.71 -13.69
N SER A 71 2.46 -13.61 -13.80
CA SER A 71 3.45 -13.85 -12.77
C SER A 71 4.37 -12.65 -12.53
N HIS A 72 4.54 -11.77 -13.52
CA HIS A 72 5.24 -10.49 -13.39
C HIS A 72 4.46 -9.42 -12.61
N TYR A 73 3.21 -9.70 -12.22
CA TYR A 73 2.38 -8.79 -11.43
C TYR A 73 2.09 -9.35 -10.03
N GLY A 74 2.91 -10.32 -9.59
CA GLY A 74 2.83 -10.86 -8.24
C GLY A 74 1.88 -12.04 -8.06
N PHE A 75 1.33 -12.58 -9.16
CA PHE A 75 0.47 -13.78 -9.15
C PHE A 75 1.30 -15.07 -9.16
N ARG A 76 2.32 -15.15 -8.29
CA ARG A 76 3.08 -16.38 -8.02
C ARG A 76 2.81 -16.86 -6.60
N ARG A 77 2.95 -18.16 -6.40
CA ARG A 77 3.00 -18.74 -5.06
C ARG A 77 4.36 -18.39 -4.43
N PRO A 78 4.40 -17.96 -3.16
CA PRO A 78 5.62 -17.59 -2.45
C PRO A 78 6.36 -18.84 -1.92
N PHE A 79 6.79 -19.73 -2.83
CA PHE A 79 7.70 -20.81 -2.46
C PHE A 79 9.02 -20.17 -1.99
N ASP A 80 9.55 -20.58 -0.84
CA ASP A 80 10.79 -20.06 -0.23
C ASP A 80 10.73 -18.71 0.52
N CYS A 81 9.54 -18.31 0.98
CA CYS A 81 9.40 -17.15 1.87
C CYS A 81 9.69 -17.52 3.33
N ASP A 82 10.66 -16.83 3.95
CA ASP A 82 10.89 -16.86 5.40
C ASP A 82 9.81 -16.04 6.11
N TRP A 83 8.66 -16.66 6.35
CA TRP A 83 7.50 -16.04 6.99
C TRP A 83 7.79 -15.53 8.40
N THR A 84 8.64 -16.23 9.15
CA THR A 84 9.04 -15.80 10.50
C THR A 84 9.74 -14.46 10.43
N ARG A 85 10.71 -14.31 9.51
CA ARG A 85 11.41 -13.04 9.30
C ARG A 85 10.47 -11.94 8.80
N VAL A 86 9.56 -12.24 7.86
CA VAL A 86 8.55 -11.28 7.37
C VAL A 86 7.70 -10.76 8.52
N ILE A 87 7.14 -11.66 9.33
CA ILE A 87 6.23 -11.34 10.42
C ILE A 87 6.96 -10.54 11.51
N LEU A 88 8.11 -11.04 11.97
CA LEU A 88 8.89 -10.38 13.03
C LEU A 88 9.37 -9.00 12.60
N LEU A 89 9.91 -8.88 11.38
CA LEU A 89 10.36 -7.58 10.86
C LEU A 89 9.18 -6.61 10.77
N SER A 90 8.02 -7.05 10.24
CA SER A 90 6.83 -6.19 10.10
C SER A 90 6.27 -5.75 11.45
N ILE A 91 6.20 -6.65 12.43
CA ILE A 91 5.71 -6.31 13.78
C ILE A 91 6.66 -5.34 14.47
N VAL A 92 7.97 -5.64 14.49
CA VAL A 92 8.97 -4.81 15.18
C VAL A 92 9.04 -3.42 14.54
N THR A 93 9.11 -3.35 13.20
CA THR A 93 9.17 -2.06 12.51
C THR A 93 7.85 -1.31 12.58
N GLY A 94 6.70 -1.98 12.47
CA GLY A 94 5.38 -1.37 12.62
C GLY A 94 5.17 -0.77 14.01
N LEU A 95 5.49 -1.51 15.07
CA LEU A 95 5.44 -0.99 16.44
C LEU A 95 6.38 0.19 16.65
N LEU A 96 7.61 0.10 16.14
CA LEU A 96 8.60 1.18 16.27
C LEU A 96 8.12 2.45 15.57
N VAL A 97 7.68 2.34 14.32
CA VAL A 97 7.21 3.48 13.52
C VAL A 97 5.95 4.09 14.14
N ALA A 98 4.98 3.27 14.56
CA ALA A 98 3.77 3.73 15.21
C ALA A 98 4.04 4.42 16.56
N SER A 99 4.99 3.89 17.34
CA SER A 99 5.41 4.49 18.62
C SER A 99 6.09 5.83 18.41
N ILE A 100 7.01 5.93 17.43
CA ILE A 100 7.67 7.20 17.07
C ILE A 100 6.63 8.22 16.62
N ARG A 101 5.69 7.82 15.74
CA ARG A 101 4.58 8.68 15.30
C ARG A 101 3.82 9.24 16.50
N THR A 102 3.38 8.37 17.41
CA THR A 102 2.61 8.75 18.60
C THR A 102 3.40 9.69 19.51
N ALA A 103 4.68 9.41 19.75
CA ALA A 103 5.55 10.23 20.59
C ALA A 103 5.81 11.62 19.99
N VAL A 104 5.96 11.73 18.66
CA VAL A 104 6.16 13.00 17.96
C VAL A 104 4.87 13.83 17.94
N MET A 105 3.72 13.17 17.86
CA MET A 105 2.42 13.83 17.73
C MET A 105 1.78 14.18 19.08
N GLY A 106 2.33 13.69 20.20
CA GLY A 106 1.86 14.00 21.55
C GLY A 106 0.63 13.19 21.98
N GLY A 107 0.32 12.09 21.29
CA GLY A 107 -0.99 11.41 21.39
C GLY A 107 -2.03 12.18 20.57
N GLU A 108 -2.74 11.51 19.65
CA GLU A 108 -3.88 12.14 18.97
C GLU A 108 -5.12 12.04 19.88
N ASP A 109 -5.85 13.14 20.02
CA ASP A 109 -7.22 13.20 20.55
C ASP A 109 -8.18 12.51 19.56
N GLY A 110 -8.10 11.18 19.47
CA GLY A 110 -9.05 10.36 18.74
C GLY A 110 -9.81 9.49 19.72
N THR A 111 -11.05 9.86 20.03
CA THR A 111 -11.93 9.05 20.87
C THR A 111 -12.13 7.69 20.21
N ILE A 112 -11.84 6.62 20.97
CA ILE A 112 -12.02 5.20 20.61
C ILE A 112 -13.49 4.90 20.19
N GLU A 113 -14.42 5.81 20.48
CA GLU A 113 -15.86 5.66 20.36
C GLU A 113 -16.41 5.62 18.92
N ASP A 114 -15.66 6.07 17.90
CA ASP A 114 -16.22 6.27 16.56
C ASP A 114 -16.09 5.09 15.58
N TYR A 115 -15.41 3.99 15.95
CA TYR A 115 -15.25 2.84 15.07
C TYR A 115 -15.71 1.54 15.73
N PHE A 116 -16.72 0.89 15.12
CA PHE A 116 -17.00 -0.52 15.38
C PHE A 116 -15.75 -1.34 15.01
N GLY A 117 -15.10 -2.00 15.99
CA GLY A 117 -13.80 -2.66 15.79
C GLY A 117 -13.74 -3.64 14.60
N ILE A 118 -14.88 -4.22 14.20
CA ILE A 118 -14.96 -5.08 13.01
C ILE A 118 -14.73 -4.33 11.68
N GLN A 119 -15.13 -3.06 11.59
CA GLN A 119 -14.94 -2.23 10.39
C GLN A 119 -13.47 -1.92 10.18
N ILE A 120 -12.72 -1.65 11.26
CA ILE A 120 -11.27 -1.46 11.20
C ILE A 120 -10.59 -2.76 10.75
N ILE A 121 -10.97 -3.89 11.33
CA ILE A 121 -10.37 -5.19 10.99
C ILE A 121 -10.60 -5.54 9.51
N ILE A 122 -11.84 -5.44 9.02
CA ILE A 122 -12.16 -5.84 7.66
C ILE A 122 -11.75 -4.77 6.66
N GLY A 123 -12.15 -3.52 6.90
CA GLY A 123 -11.95 -2.40 5.98
C GLY A 123 -10.49 -1.93 5.93
N VAL A 124 -9.90 -1.63 7.08
CA VAL A 124 -8.54 -1.03 7.14
C VAL A 124 -7.47 -2.12 7.13
N TRP A 125 -7.57 -3.12 8.00
CA TRP A 125 -6.48 -4.10 8.10
C TRP A 125 -6.42 -4.98 6.86
N ALA A 126 -7.54 -5.58 6.45
CA ALA A 126 -7.54 -6.52 5.32
C ALA A 126 -7.77 -5.83 3.97
N TYR A 127 -8.93 -5.20 3.79
CA TYR A 127 -9.40 -4.79 2.46
C TYR A 127 -8.57 -3.66 1.84
N ALA A 128 -8.28 -2.62 2.61
CA ALA A 128 -7.43 -1.52 2.17
C ALA A 128 -6.03 -2.02 1.80
N SER A 129 -5.40 -2.82 2.68
CA SER A 129 -4.10 -3.44 2.41
C SER A 129 -4.09 -4.20 1.09
N ILE A 130 -5.10 -5.05 0.83
CA ILE A 130 -5.18 -5.81 -0.43
C ILE A 130 -5.27 -4.85 -1.63
N ALA A 131 -6.19 -3.89 -1.60
CA ALA A 131 -6.40 -2.98 -2.72
C ALA A 131 -5.16 -2.13 -3.04
N GLU A 132 -4.51 -1.59 -2.01
CA GLU A 132 -3.33 -0.76 -2.16
C GLU A 132 -2.12 -1.56 -2.64
N GLU A 133 -1.93 -2.79 -2.16
CA GLU A 133 -0.87 -3.68 -2.66
C GLU A 133 -1.11 -4.12 -4.12
N PHE A 134 -2.35 -4.32 -4.55
CA PHE A 134 -2.65 -4.59 -5.96
C PHE A 134 -2.27 -3.40 -6.86
N LEU A 135 -2.57 -2.18 -6.43
CA LEU A 135 -2.17 -0.96 -7.15
C LEU A 135 -0.65 -0.81 -7.18
N THR A 136 0.00 -0.92 -6.03
CA THR A 136 1.41 -0.52 -5.91
C THR A 136 2.37 -1.65 -6.23
N ARG A 137 2.17 -2.85 -5.67
CA ARG A 137 3.08 -4.00 -5.81
C ARG A 137 2.70 -4.88 -6.99
N GLY A 138 1.40 -4.94 -7.27
CA GLY A 138 0.85 -5.57 -8.46
C GLY A 138 1.15 -4.72 -9.69
N LEU A 139 0.39 -3.65 -9.89
CA LEU A 139 0.43 -2.85 -11.11
C LEU A 139 1.73 -2.06 -11.28
N ILE A 140 2.09 -1.16 -10.36
CA ILE A 140 3.24 -0.25 -10.53
C ILE A 140 4.56 -1.01 -10.49
N GLN A 141 4.84 -1.73 -9.40
CA GLN A 141 6.10 -2.48 -9.26
C GLN A 141 6.20 -3.61 -10.29
N GLY A 142 5.09 -4.30 -10.62
CA GLY A 142 5.08 -5.34 -11.65
C GLY A 142 5.33 -4.82 -13.06
N TYR A 143 4.75 -3.68 -13.42
CA TYR A 143 5.06 -3.03 -14.71
C TYR A 143 6.54 -2.64 -14.83
N LEU A 144 7.16 -2.28 -13.70
CA LEU A 144 8.57 -1.90 -13.63
C LEU A 144 9.53 -3.08 -13.46
N GLU A 145 9.04 -4.32 -13.24
CA GLU A 145 9.89 -5.50 -13.02
C GLU A 145 11.02 -5.68 -14.05
N PRO A 146 10.87 -5.37 -15.35
CA PRO A 146 11.99 -5.48 -16.29
C PRO A 146 13.12 -4.47 -16.07
N LEU A 147 12.97 -3.54 -15.11
CA LEU A 147 14.03 -2.64 -14.64
C LEU A 147 14.82 -3.22 -13.46
N THR A 148 14.41 -4.36 -12.91
CA THR A 148 15.22 -5.12 -11.96
C THR A 148 16.45 -5.66 -12.69
N GLU A 149 17.65 -5.32 -12.22
CA GLU A 149 18.89 -5.70 -12.89
C GLU A 149 19.10 -7.23 -12.85
N PRO A 150 19.28 -7.91 -14.00
CA PRO A 150 19.37 -9.38 -14.07
C PRO A 150 20.53 -9.98 -13.27
N ASP A 151 21.64 -9.25 -13.12
CA ASP A 151 22.87 -9.70 -12.46
C ASP A 151 22.91 -9.42 -10.95
N VAL A 152 21.84 -8.85 -10.37
CA VAL A 152 21.80 -8.41 -8.95
C VAL A 152 20.87 -9.27 -8.11
N THR A 153 20.59 -10.49 -8.53
CA THR A 153 19.83 -11.47 -7.75
C THR A 153 20.57 -11.99 -6.50
N SER A 154 21.81 -11.54 -6.25
CA SER A 154 22.68 -12.03 -5.16
C SER A 154 23.01 -11.03 -4.06
N SER A 155 22.59 -9.75 -4.14
CA SER A 155 22.75 -8.83 -3.01
C SER A 155 21.43 -8.70 -2.28
N GLU A 156 21.23 -9.53 -1.26
CA GLU A 156 20.01 -9.59 -0.41
C GLU A 156 19.58 -8.22 0.19
N ASN A 157 20.42 -7.19 0.10
CA ASN A 157 20.22 -5.90 0.75
C ASN A 157 20.06 -4.71 -0.21
N ARG A 158 19.98 -4.91 -1.53
CA ARG A 158 19.78 -3.77 -2.47
C ARG A 158 18.30 -3.48 -2.69
N ILE A 159 17.96 -2.20 -2.66
CA ILE A 159 16.64 -1.69 -3.01
C ILE A 159 16.64 -1.38 -4.50
N SER A 160 15.81 -2.10 -5.27
CA SER A 160 15.71 -1.90 -6.72
C SER A 160 14.90 -0.66 -7.09
N ILE A 161 15.03 -0.20 -8.34
CA ILE A 161 14.22 0.91 -8.87
C ILE A 161 12.71 0.61 -8.76
N PRO A 162 12.19 -0.57 -9.14
CA PRO A 162 10.78 -0.91 -8.95
C PRO A 162 10.32 -0.80 -7.49
N VAL A 163 11.12 -1.27 -6.53
CA VAL A 163 10.81 -1.16 -5.10
C VAL A 163 10.76 0.30 -4.66
N LEU A 164 11.77 1.10 -5.02
CA LEU A 164 11.85 2.50 -4.61
C LEU A 164 10.71 3.34 -5.20
N VAL A 165 10.39 3.15 -6.49
CA VAL A 165 9.30 3.86 -7.16
C VAL A 165 7.95 3.46 -6.57
N GLY A 166 7.73 2.15 -6.33
CA GLY A 166 6.51 1.65 -5.70
C GLY A 166 6.33 2.20 -4.28
N ALA A 167 7.38 2.19 -3.46
CA ALA A 167 7.36 2.72 -2.10
C ALA A 167 7.12 4.23 -2.06
N LEU A 168 7.77 4.99 -2.96
CA LEU A 168 7.57 6.43 -3.06
C LEU A 168 6.15 6.78 -3.52
N PHE A 169 5.63 6.09 -4.54
CA PHE A 169 4.25 6.27 -4.97
C PHE A 169 3.26 5.97 -3.83
N PHE A 170 3.45 4.83 -3.16
CA PHE A 170 2.65 4.42 -2.02
C PHE A 170 2.68 5.45 -0.88
N ALA A 171 3.85 6.00 -0.57
CA ALA A 171 3.96 7.07 0.41
C ALA A 171 3.21 8.33 -0.03
N LEU A 172 3.43 8.78 -1.27
CA LEU A 172 2.91 10.05 -1.76
C LEU A 172 1.39 10.05 -1.97
N MET A 173 0.76 8.92 -2.28
CA MET A 173 -0.71 8.87 -2.39
C MET A 173 -1.42 9.22 -1.09
N HIS A 174 -0.76 9.04 0.07
CA HIS A 174 -1.31 9.40 1.37
C HIS A 174 -1.39 10.91 1.60
N PHE A 175 -0.77 11.76 0.77
CA PHE A 175 -1.02 13.20 0.82
C PHE A 175 -2.49 13.57 0.53
N ALA A 176 -3.25 12.68 -0.13
CA ALA A 176 -4.69 12.84 -0.27
C ALA A 176 -5.43 12.94 1.08
N MET A 177 -4.85 12.44 2.17
CA MET A 177 -5.44 12.59 3.51
C MET A 177 -5.53 14.05 3.96
N VAL A 178 -4.73 14.97 3.41
CA VAL A 178 -4.89 16.42 3.67
C VAL A 178 -6.28 16.90 3.22
N THR A 179 -6.79 16.39 2.10
CA THR A 179 -8.12 16.78 1.60
C THR A 179 -9.25 16.17 2.43
N LEU A 180 -8.95 15.20 3.30
CA LEU A 180 -9.88 14.61 4.26
C LEU A 180 -9.86 15.32 5.62
N GLY A 181 -9.11 16.42 5.76
CA GLY A 181 -9.06 17.24 6.97
C GLY A 181 -8.05 16.77 8.03
N LEU A 182 -7.21 15.77 7.73
CA LEU A 182 -6.16 15.34 8.66
C LEU A 182 -5.08 16.43 8.80
N SER A 183 -4.50 16.54 10.00
CA SER A 183 -3.43 17.50 10.25
C SER A 183 -2.21 17.21 9.37
N ILE A 184 -1.48 18.25 8.93
CA ILE A 184 -0.28 18.07 8.10
C ILE A 184 0.77 17.22 8.80
N THR A 185 0.87 17.31 10.13
CA THR A 185 1.77 16.49 10.95
C THR A 185 1.37 15.01 10.88
N SER A 186 0.08 14.69 11.05
CA SER A 186 -0.44 13.33 10.91
C SER A 186 -0.16 12.76 9.51
N VAL A 187 -0.39 13.57 8.47
CA VAL A 187 -0.16 13.15 7.08
C VAL A 187 1.33 12.91 6.82
N VAL A 188 2.22 13.82 7.22
CA VAL A 188 3.67 13.64 7.02
C VAL A 188 4.16 12.39 7.76
N ALA A 189 3.68 12.15 8.98
CA ALA A 189 4.03 10.93 9.72
C ALA A 189 3.54 9.67 8.98
N THR A 190 2.32 9.68 8.44
CA THR A 190 1.79 8.59 7.61
C THR A 190 2.61 8.39 6.34
N VAL A 191 2.98 9.45 5.62
CA VAL A 191 3.81 9.38 4.40
C VAL A 191 5.18 8.76 4.70
N VAL A 192 5.84 9.17 5.77
CA VAL A 192 7.13 8.62 6.18
C VAL A 192 6.99 7.13 6.57
N SER A 193 5.97 6.80 7.36
CA SER A 193 5.66 5.41 7.75
C SER A 193 5.40 4.53 6.52
N ALA A 194 4.53 4.99 5.62
CA ALA A 194 4.15 4.32 4.39
C ALA A 194 5.37 4.11 3.48
N PHE A 195 6.31 5.06 3.42
CA PHE A 195 7.55 4.88 2.67
C PHE A 195 8.38 3.71 3.19
N PHE A 196 8.66 3.66 4.50
CA PHE A 196 9.47 2.57 5.08
C PHE A 196 8.77 1.22 4.98
N MET A 197 7.48 1.16 5.33
CA MET A 197 6.66 -0.04 5.13
C MET A 197 6.72 -0.47 3.66
N GLY A 198 6.61 0.49 2.76
CA GLY A 198 6.55 0.23 1.34
C GLY A 198 7.84 -0.33 0.75
N ILE A 199 9.00 0.03 1.31
CA ILE A 199 10.29 -0.59 0.99
C ILE A 199 10.31 -2.05 1.44
N ILE A 200 9.84 -2.36 2.66
CA ILE A 200 9.79 -3.73 3.19
C ILE A 200 8.86 -4.60 2.34
N ALA A 201 7.63 -4.13 2.11
CA ALA A 201 6.64 -4.81 1.27
C ALA A 201 7.17 -5.03 -0.15
N GLY A 202 7.73 -3.99 -0.78
CA GLY A 202 8.29 -4.07 -2.12
C GLY A 202 9.46 -5.04 -2.22
N HIS A 203 10.35 -5.07 -1.22
CA HIS A 203 11.46 -6.02 -1.16
C HIS A 203 10.96 -7.47 -1.11
N TYR A 204 9.98 -7.78 -0.27
CA TYR A 204 9.42 -9.14 -0.19
C TYR A 204 8.61 -9.51 -1.44
N ARG A 205 7.91 -8.55 -2.07
CA ARG A 205 7.33 -8.76 -3.40
C ARG A 205 8.42 -9.20 -4.37
N GLU A 206 9.50 -8.42 -4.50
CA GLU A 206 10.57 -8.69 -5.46
C GLU A 206 11.23 -10.05 -5.21
N LYS A 207 11.53 -10.36 -3.94
CA LYS A 207 12.16 -11.62 -3.54
C LYS A 207 11.30 -12.85 -3.86
N THR A 208 9.99 -12.77 -3.64
CA THR A 208 9.09 -13.93 -3.74
C THR A 208 8.32 -13.98 -5.07
N GLY A 209 8.29 -12.87 -5.82
CA GLY A 209 7.42 -12.69 -6.98
C GLY A 209 5.92 -12.78 -6.63
N SER A 210 5.53 -12.62 -5.36
CA SER A 210 4.17 -12.82 -4.87
C SER A 210 3.60 -11.56 -4.21
N LEU A 211 2.28 -11.33 -4.35
CA LEU A 211 1.54 -10.32 -3.59
C LEU A 211 1.22 -10.73 -2.16
N VAL A 212 1.33 -12.01 -1.81
CA VAL A 212 0.94 -12.47 -0.47
C VAL A 212 1.84 -11.88 0.63
N PRO A 213 3.18 -11.91 0.52
CA PRO A 213 4.05 -11.28 1.51
C PRO A 213 3.83 -9.77 1.71
N PRO A 214 3.77 -8.91 0.66
CA PRO A 214 3.52 -7.49 0.87
C PRO A 214 2.15 -7.20 1.49
N ILE A 215 1.09 -7.95 1.12
CA ILE A 215 -0.23 -7.84 1.77
C ILE A 215 -0.11 -8.13 3.25
N LEU A 216 0.59 -9.20 3.64
CA LEU A 216 0.79 -9.53 5.05
C LEU A 216 1.59 -8.44 5.79
N VAL A 217 2.67 -7.93 5.19
CA VAL A 217 3.45 -6.82 5.75
C VAL A 217 2.54 -5.63 6.04
N HIS A 218 1.75 -5.21 5.05
CA HIS A 218 0.83 -4.10 5.17
C HIS A 218 -0.22 -4.32 6.28
N MET A 219 -0.88 -5.49 6.28
CA MET A 219 -1.83 -5.86 7.32
C MET A 219 -1.22 -5.73 8.72
N LEU A 220 0.02 -6.22 8.92
CA LEU A 220 0.72 -6.16 10.20
C LEU A 220 1.09 -4.72 10.60
N PHE A 221 1.43 -3.85 9.64
CA PHE A 221 1.63 -2.42 9.89
C PHE A 221 0.32 -1.74 10.34
N ASN A 222 -0.81 -2.05 9.68
CA ASN A 222 -2.11 -1.51 10.08
C ASN A 222 -2.54 -2.02 11.47
N ILE A 223 -2.30 -3.30 11.77
CA ILE A 223 -2.57 -3.89 13.08
C ILE A 223 -1.73 -3.22 14.17
N THR A 224 -0.41 -3.15 13.99
CA THR A 224 0.49 -2.57 15.00
C THR A 224 0.25 -1.08 15.17
N GLY A 225 -0.02 -0.35 14.09
CA GLY A 225 -0.44 1.06 14.14
C GLY A 225 -1.73 1.25 14.94
N SER A 226 -2.74 0.41 14.70
CA SER A 226 -4.01 0.46 15.43
C SER A 226 -3.82 0.13 16.91
N ILE A 227 -3.02 -0.90 17.24
CA ILE A 227 -2.72 -1.26 18.64
C ILE A 227 -2.06 -0.10 19.37
N VAL A 228 -1.03 0.53 18.79
CA VAL A 228 -0.35 1.66 19.43
C VAL A 228 -1.31 2.84 19.59
N PHE A 229 -2.13 3.14 18.57
CA PHE A 229 -3.15 4.17 18.65
C PHE A 229 -4.13 3.92 19.81
N PHE A 230 -4.70 2.71 19.90
CA PHE A 230 -5.62 2.36 20.99
C PHE A 230 -4.96 2.41 22.37
N LEU A 231 -3.72 1.95 22.50
CA LEU A 231 -2.96 2.03 23.75
C LEU A 231 -2.65 3.47 24.15
N SER A 232 -2.37 4.34 23.18
CA SER A 232 -2.10 5.76 23.46
C SER A 232 -3.33 6.54 23.90
N GLY A 233 -4.53 6.17 23.42
CA GLY A 233 -5.78 6.77 23.88
C GLY A 233 -6.28 6.26 25.23
N LEU A 234 -5.64 5.22 25.79
CA LEU A 234 -5.92 4.68 27.13
C LEU A 234 -5.07 5.33 28.24
N LEU A 235 -4.02 6.07 27.88
CA LEU A 235 -3.04 6.69 28.79
C LEU A 235 -3.26 8.21 28.89
#